data_AF-A0A258SRT0-F1
#
_entry.id   AF-A0A258SRT0-F1
#
_cell.length_a   1.000
_cell.length_b   1.000
_cell.length_c   1.000
_cell.angle_alpha   90.00
_cell.angle_beta   90.00
_cell.angle_gamma   90.00
#
_symmetry.space_group_name_H-M   'P 1'
#
loop_
_entity.id
_entity.type
_entity.pdbx_description
1 polymer ?
#
loop_
_entity_poly.entity_id
_entity_poly.type
_entity_poly.pdbx_seq_one_letter_code
_entity_poly.pdbx_strand_id
1 'polypeptide(L)'
;MIDPFLAGRLTFTPAAPSKPPLPPGRNALGIAPERDAVLFVPAGLDPARPVPLVVLFHGGGGSAEKILPVLEAQAQMHSFLLLAPQSQFPTWDIVIAGNGP
;
A
#
# COMPACT_ATOMS: atom_id res chain seq x y z
N MET A 1 -27.55 -7.06 12.21
CA MET A 1 -26.36 -6.23 12.51
C MET A 1 -25.67 -5.99 11.17
N ILE A 2 -25.39 -4.74 10.80
CA ILE A 2 -24.71 -4.43 9.52
C ILE A 2 -23.29 -5.02 9.60
N ASP A 3 -22.84 -5.62 8.50
CA ASP A 3 -21.45 -6.10 8.39
C ASP A 3 -20.48 -4.92 8.62
N PRO A 4 -19.58 -4.98 9.62
CA PRO A 4 -18.65 -3.89 9.90
C PRO A 4 -17.74 -3.53 8.72
N PHE A 5 -17.47 -4.44 7.79
CA PHE A 5 -16.68 -4.16 6.59
C PHE A 5 -17.40 -3.20 5.64
N LEU A 6 -18.73 -3.29 5.52
CA LEU A 6 -19.54 -2.35 4.74
C LEU A 6 -19.52 -0.93 5.33
N ALA A 7 -19.22 -0.81 6.63
CA ALA A 7 -19.00 0.46 7.31
C ALA A 7 -17.54 0.95 7.23
N GLY A 8 -16.67 0.28 6.48
CA GLY A 8 -15.26 0.64 6.33
C GLY A 8 -14.40 0.33 7.57
N ARG A 9 -14.85 -0.56 8.46
CA ARG A 9 -14.12 -0.90 9.69
C ARG A 9 -13.14 -2.05 9.44
N LEU A 10 -11.85 -1.77 9.64
CA LEU A 10 -10.82 -2.81 9.68
C LEU A 10 -10.84 -3.55 11.03
N THR A 11 -10.79 -4.87 10.98
CA THR A 11 -10.68 -5.76 12.16
C THR A 11 -9.25 -6.28 12.40
N PHE A 12 -8.28 -5.73 11.66
CA PHE A 12 -6.88 -6.10 11.79
C PHE A 12 -6.31 -5.76 13.17
N THR A 13 -5.63 -6.72 13.77
CA THR A 13 -4.85 -6.52 15.00
C THR A 13 -3.37 -6.72 14.66
N PRO A 14 -2.49 -5.71 14.88
CA PRO A 14 -1.07 -5.86 14.63
C PRO A 14 -0.46 -7.01 15.44
N ALA A 15 0.45 -7.75 14.82
CA ALA A 15 1.20 -8.85 15.45
C ALA A 15 2.69 -8.73 15.11
N ALA A 16 3.53 -9.46 15.83
CA ALA A 16 4.95 -9.53 15.53
C ALA A 16 5.18 -10.08 14.10
N PRO A 17 6.10 -9.49 13.31
CA PRO A 17 6.40 -9.98 11.97
C PRO A 17 6.85 -11.45 11.99
N SER A 18 6.27 -12.27 11.13
CA SER A 18 6.62 -13.70 10.96
C SER A 18 7.40 -14.00 9.68
N LYS A 19 7.60 -12.99 8.84
CA LYS A 19 8.30 -13.08 7.55
C LYS A 19 9.62 -12.29 7.60
N PRO A 20 10.63 -12.66 6.80
CA PRO A 20 11.83 -11.86 6.66
C PRO A 20 11.49 -10.45 6.13
N PRO A 21 12.33 -9.43 6.43
CA PRO A 21 12.17 -8.11 5.86
C PRO A 21 12.22 -8.15 4.33
N LEU A 22 11.43 -7.27 3.70
CA LEU A 22 11.50 -7.08 2.26
C LEU A 22 12.80 -6.35 1.87
N PRO A 23 13.44 -6.72 0.74
CA PRO A 23 14.65 -6.05 0.29
C PRO A 23 14.37 -4.61 -0.16
N PRO A 24 15.40 -3.74 -0.18
CA PRO A 24 15.30 -2.42 -0.78
C PRO A 24 14.80 -2.46 -2.23
N GLY A 25 14.03 -1.43 -2.61
CA GLY A 25 13.41 -1.30 -3.93
C GLY A 25 11.91 -1.62 -3.93
N ARG A 26 11.36 -1.84 -5.13
CA ARG A 26 9.94 -2.17 -5.34
C ARG A 26 9.70 -3.65 -5.06
N ASN A 27 8.70 -3.93 -4.24
CA ASN A 27 8.26 -5.27 -3.90
C ASN A 27 6.77 -5.41 -4.24
N ALA A 28 6.42 -6.33 -5.14
CA ALA A 28 5.04 -6.76 -5.33
C ALA A 28 4.59 -7.59 -4.12
N LEU A 29 3.35 -7.40 -3.66
CA LEU A 29 2.87 -8.05 -2.43
C LEU A 29 2.11 -9.36 -2.69
N GLY A 30 1.77 -9.65 -3.93
CA GLY A 30 1.02 -10.83 -4.35
C GLY A 30 -0.41 -10.86 -3.82
N ILE A 31 -1.03 -9.68 -3.64
CA ILE A 31 -2.39 -9.56 -3.09
C ILE A 31 -3.43 -9.67 -4.21
N ALA A 32 -3.12 -9.18 -5.40
CA ALA A 32 -3.99 -9.27 -6.57
C ALA A 32 -3.23 -9.78 -7.81
N PRO A 33 -3.91 -10.46 -8.77
CA PRO A 33 -3.26 -11.08 -9.92
C PRO A 33 -2.79 -10.11 -11.01
N GLU A 34 -3.47 -8.98 -11.19
CA GLU A 34 -3.18 -8.03 -12.28
C GLU A 34 -2.80 -6.63 -11.77
N ARG A 35 -3.61 -6.10 -10.86
CA ARG A 35 -3.44 -4.76 -10.30
C ARG A 35 -2.97 -4.90 -8.85
N ASP A 36 -1.79 -5.47 -8.68
CA ASP A 36 -1.21 -5.73 -7.37
C ASP A 36 -0.70 -4.45 -6.70
N ALA A 37 -0.62 -4.49 -5.37
CA ALA A 37 -0.01 -3.42 -4.59
C ALA A 37 1.52 -3.52 -4.64
N VAL A 38 2.17 -2.35 -4.71
CA VAL A 38 3.63 -2.24 -4.65
C VAL A 38 4.04 -1.59 -3.34
N LEU A 39 4.99 -2.19 -2.63
CA LEU A 39 5.70 -1.57 -1.51
C LEU A 39 7.11 -1.18 -1.95
N PHE A 40 7.43 0.10 -1.88
CA PHE A 40 8.80 0.57 -2.01
C PHE A 40 9.47 0.63 -0.64
N VAL A 41 10.63 -0.01 -0.54
CA VAL A 41 11.49 -0.05 0.64
C VAL A 41 12.76 0.77 0.36
N PRO A 42 12.99 1.89 1.07
CA PRO A 42 14.25 2.62 0.99
C PRO A 42 15.47 1.76 1.34
N ALA A 43 16.60 2.03 0.67
CA ALA A 43 17.88 1.47 1.08
C ALA A 43 18.30 2.01 2.46
N GLY A 44 18.93 1.16 3.26
CA GLY A 44 19.54 1.55 4.55
C GLY A 44 18.57 1.58 5.74
N LEU A 45 17.33 1.14 5.59
CA LEU A 45 16.43 0.98 6.73
C LEU A 45 16.91 -0.12 7.68
N ASP A 46 16.86 0.17 8.98
CA ASP A 46 17.05 -0.83 10.04
C ASP A 46 15.74 -1.60 10.27
N PRO A 47 15.68 -2.91 9.96
CA PRO A 47 14.46 -3.70 10.13
C PRO A 47 14.05 -3.88 11.59
N ALA A 48 14.93 -3.58 12.56
CA ALA A 48 14.63 -3.68 13.98
C ALA A 48 13.93 -2.43 14.55
N ARG A 49 13.74 -1.36 13.75
CA ARG A 49 13.14 -0.10 14.21
C ARG A 49 11.81 0.17 13.50
N PRO A 50 10.82 0.75 14.19
CA PRO A 50 9.62 1.26 13.53
C PRO A 50 9.98 2.30 12.47
N VAL A 51 9.33 2.20 11.30
CA VAL A 51 9.50 3.14 10.19
C VAL A 51 8.14 3.69 9.78
N PRO A 52 8.03 4.98 9.39
CA PRO A 52 6.77 5.51 8.88
C PRO A 52 6.31 4.79 7.61
N LEU A 53 5.01 4.63 7.47
CA LEU A 53 4.37 4.12 6.25
C LEU A 53 3.50 5.21 5.64
N VAL A 54 3.78 5.56 4.38
CA VAL A 54 2.93 6.42 3.57
C VAL A 54 2.15 5.53 2.60
N VAL A 55 0.83 5.69 2.58
CA VAL A 55 -0.05 4.97 1.65
C VAL A 55 -0.55 5.94 0.59
N LEU A 56 -0.19 5.67 -0.66
CA LEU A 56 -0.52 6.48 -1.81
C LEU A 56 -1.67 5.85 -2.59
N PHE A 57 -2.78 6.58 -2.70
CA PHE A 57 -3.90 6.23 -3.55
C PHE A 57 -3.87 7.07 -4.83
N HIS A 58 -3.82 6.43 -6.00
CA HIS A 58 -3.93 7.12 -7.28
C HIS A 58 -5.37 7.61 -7.55
N GLY A 59 -5.54 8.61 -8.43
CA GLY A 59 -6.87 9.06 -8.87
C GLY A 59 -7.59 8.06 -9.78
N GLY A 60 -8.90 8.20 -9.93
CA GLY A 60 -9.72 7.39 -10.86
C GLY A 60 -9.23 7.49 -12.32
N GLY A 61 -9.29 6.38 -13.05
CA GLY A 61 -8.72 6.19 -14.39
C GLY A 61 -7.20 6.13 -14.41
N GLY A 62 -6.56 6.22 -13.25
CA GLY A 62 -5.12 6.28 -13.07
C GLY A 62 -4.47 4.94 -12.74
N SER A 63 -3.17 5.03 -12.44
CA SER A 63 -2.35 3.91 -11.99
C SER A 63 -1.28 4.47 -11.05
N ALA A 64 -0.93 3.72 -10.00
CA ALA A 64 0.08 4.12 -9.02
C ALA A 64 1.42 4.53 -9.66
N GLU A 65 1.82 3.84 -10.73
CA GLU A 65 3.08 3.99 -11.45
C GLU A 65 3.33 5.42 -11.97
N LYS A 66 2.26 6.20 -12.21
CA LYS A 66 2.40 7.56 -12.77
C LYS A 66 3.11 8.52 -11.82
N ILE A 67 2.86 8.42 -10.51
CA ILE A 67 3.44 9.32 -9.50
C ILE A 67 4.50 8.63 -8.64
N LEU A 68 4.57 7.29 -8.71
CA LEU A 68 5.46 6.47 -7.89
C LEU A 68 6.93 6.93 -7.94
N PRO A 69 7.56 7.19 -9.11
CA PRO A 69 8.98 7.56 -9.15
C PRO A 69 9.32 8.85 -8.38
N VAL A 70 8.40 9.83 -8.37
CA VAL A 70 8.60 11.09 -7.64
C VAL A 70 8.58 10.84 -6.14
N LEU A 71 7.64 10.02 -5.67
CA LEU A 71 7.48 9.73 -4.25
C LEU A 71 8.50 8.72 -3.72
N GLU A 72 9.03 7.83 -4.57
CA GLU A 72 10.16 6.95 -4.21
C GLU A 72 11.41 7.75 -3.85
N ALA A 73 11.70 8.82 -4.60
CA ALA A 73 12.80 9.71 -4.25
C ALA A 73 12.60 10.36 -2.87
N GLN A 74 11.37 10.75 -2.54
CA GLN A 74 11.03 11.28 -1.22
C GLN A 74 11.12 10.20 -0.13
N ALA A 75 10.65 8.98 -0.41
CA ALA A 75 10.74 7.84 0.49
C ALA A 75 12.20 7.51 0.84
N GLN A 76 13.08 7.53 -0.17
CA GLN A 76 14.51 7.33 0.02
C GLN A 76 15.14 8.46 0.84
N MET A 77 14.80 9.72 0.54
CA MET A 77 15.37 10.89 1.22
C MET A 77 14.93 11.02 2.68
N HIS A 78 13.69 10.64 2.98
CA HIS A 78 13.07 10.85 4.29
C HIS A 78 12.87 9.55 5.09
N SER A 79 13.38 8.42 4.58
CA SER A 79 13.36 7.11 5.24
C SER A 79 11.96 6.65 5.67
N PHE A 80 11.01 6.64 4.73
CA PHE A 80 9.67 6.06 4.95
C PHE A 80 9.36 4.96 3.93
N LEU A 81 8.57 3.97 4.32
CA LEU A 81 7.99 3.00 3.41
C LEU A 81 6.88 3.65 2.59
N LEU A 82 6.83 3.36 1.29
CA LEU A 82 5.76 3.84 0.40
C LEU A 82 4.97 2.65 -0.11
N LEU A 83 3.73 2.51 0.36
CA LEU A 83 2.77 1.55 -0.17
C LEU A 83 1.89 2.23 -1.21
N ALA A 84 1.83 1.66 -2.40
CA ALA A 84 0.97 2.13 -3.47
C ALA A 84 0.04 0.99 -3.92
N PRO A 85 -1.17 0.90 -3.32
CA PRO A 85 -2.20 -0.01 -3.79
C PRO A 85 -2.73 0.41 -5.16
N GLN A 86 -3.34 -0.52 -5.87
CA GLN A 86 -4.09 -0.25 -7.09
C GLN A 86 -5.58 -0.49 -6.84
N SER A 87 -6.44 0.38 -7.36
CA SER A 87 -7.86 0.06 -7.47
C SER A 87 -8.04 -1.16 -8.38
N GLN A 88 -8.96 -2.08 -8.07
CA GLN A 88 -9.17 -3.29 -8.89
C GLN A 88 -10.01 -3.00 -10.15
N PHE A 89 -10.74 -1.90 -10.15
CA PHE A 89 -11.52 -1.39 -11.29
C PHE A 89 -10.95 -0.03 -11.76
N PRO A 90 -11.55 0.63 -12.77
CA PRO A 90 -11.11 1.96 -13.20
C PRO A 90 -11.11 3.03 -12.08
N THR A 91 -11.76 2.78 -10.94
CA THR A 91 -11.75 3.66 -9.77
C THR A 91 -11.91 2.85 -8.50
N TRP A 92 -11.84 3.51 -7.34
CA TRP A 92 -12.00 2.91 -6.01
C TRP A 92 -13.45 2.53 -5.71
N ASP A 93 -13.62 1.52 -4.87
CA ASP A 93 -14.91 0.90 -4.54
C ASP A 93 -15.97 1.92 -4.11
N ILE A 94 -15.54 2.99 -3.42
CA ILE A 94 -16.45 4.04 -2.90
C ILE A 94 -17.26 4.73 -4.01
N VAL A 95 -16.75 4.73 -5.24
CA VAL A 95 -17.45 5.31 -6.40
C VAL A 95 -18.35 4.27 -7.10
N ILE A 96 -18.07 2.98 -6.97
CA ILE A 96 -18.76 1.91 -7.70
C ILE A 96 -19.83 1.23 -6.82
N ALA A 97 -19.45 0.73 -5.64
CA ALA A 97 -20.26 -0.17 -4.83
C ALA A 97 -20.24 0.13 -3.31
N GLY A 98 -19.43 1.09 -2.84
CA GLY A 98 -19.31 1.45 -1.42
C GLY A 98 -17.95 1.10 -0.82
N ASN A 99 -17.89 0.72 0.45
CA ASN A 99 -16.62 0.42 1.10
C ASN A 99 -16.15 -1.01 0.80
N GLY A 100 -14.96 -1.14 0.22
CA GLY A 100 -14.26 -2.42 0.04
C GLY A 100 -14.88 -3.35 -1.00
N PRO A 101 -14.29 -4.54 -1.18
CA PRO A 101 -14.93 -5.65 -1.90
C PRO A 101 -16.14 -6.22 -1.15
#